data_AF-A0A8S3G1X3-F1
#
_entry.id   AF-A0A8S3G1X3-F1
#
_cell.length_a   1.000
_cell.length_b   1.000
_cell.length_c   1.000
_cell.angle_alpha   90.00
_cell.angle_beta   90.00
_cell.angle_gamma   90.00
#
_symmetry.space_group_name_H-M   'P 1'
#
loop_
_entity.id
_entity.type
_entity.pdbx_description
1 polymer ?
#
loop_
_entity_poly.entity_id
_entity_poly.type
_entity_poly.pdbx_seq_one_letter_code
_entity_poly.pdbx_strand_id
1 'polypeptide(L)' 'MSRTTFLNVDDTKAGMEDLDKEKINKLIQDASKNSKFFKQQQRREEDNRRRIEVKLSKIKSFTPFQIEQAEKS' A
#
# COMPACT_ATOMS: atom_id res chain seq x y z
N MET A 1 8.46 -5.67 12.68
CA MET A 1 7.41 -6.38 11.91
C MET A 1 6.93 -5.44 10.83
N SER A 2 7.05 -5.79 9.54
CA SER A 2 6.50 -4.98 8.45
C SER A 2 4.98 -4.95 8.60
N ARG A 3 4.35 -3.76 8.62
CA ARG A 3 2.87 -3.64 8.61
C ARG A 3 2.38 -4.20 7.27
N THR A 4 1.78 -5.39 7.29
CA THR A 4 1.14 -5.99 6.12
C THR A 4 -0.08 -5.16 5.75
N THR A 5 0.00 -4.33 4.72
CA THR A 5 -1.09 -3.39 4.40
C THR A 5 -2.24 -4.06 3.64
N PHE A 6 -1.93 -5.10 2.85
CA PHE A 6 -2.88 -5.72 1.93
C PHE A 6 -3.95 -6.61 2.58
N LEU A 7 -3.88 -6.86 3.89
CA LEU A 7 -4.88 -7.64 4.65
C LEU A 7 -5.58 -6.85 5.72
N ASN A 8 -5.28 -5.56 5.84
CA ASN A 8 -5.91 -4.75 6.86
C ASN A 8 -7.38 -4.51 6.51
N VAL A 9 -8.21 -4.40 7.55
CA VAL A 9 -9.58 -3.95 7.42
C VAL A 9 -9.61 -2.55 6.82
N ASP A 10 -10.49 -2.36 5.84
CA ASP A 10 -10.81 -1.04 5.28
C ASP A 10 -11.95 -0.44 6.10
N ASP A 11 -11.59 0.51 6.96
CA ASP A 11 -12.48 1.23 7.84
C ASP A 11 -13.01 2.54 7.23
N THR A 12 -12.71 2.83 5.96
CA THR A 12 -13.23 4.03 5.30
C THR A 12 -14.70 3.89 4.88
N LYS A 13 -15.31 2.75 5.17
CA LYS A 13 -16.71 2.45 4.87
C LYS A 13 -17.61 2.91 6.03
N ALA A 14 -18.82 3.35 5.69
CA ALA A 14 -19.80 3.79 6.68
C ALA A 14 -20.11 2.69 7.71
N GLY A 15 -20.18 3.06 8.99
CA GLY A 15 -20.47 2.13 10.08
C GLY A 15 -19.27 1.34 10.59
N MET A 16 -18.04 1.78 10.26
CA MET A 16 -16.78 1.14 10.69
C MET A 16 -15.98 2.00 11.70
N GLU A 17 -16.58 3.08 12.21
CA GLU A 17 -15.89 4.14 12.96
C GLU A 17 -15.30 3.65 14.30
N ASP A 18 -15.95 2.70 14.96
CA ASP A 18 -15.59 2.22 16.31
C ASP A 18 -14.95 0.82 16.33
N LEU A 19 -14.43 0.36 15.20
CA LEU A 19 -13.79 -0.97 15.12
C LEU A 19 -12.42 -1.00 15.81
N ASP A 20 -12.17 -2.03 16.60
CA ASP A 20 -10.82 -2.39 17.06
C ASP A 20 -10.02 -3.02 15.91
N LYS A 21 -9.41 -2.13 15.11
CA LYS A 21 -8.63 -2.49 13.92
C LYS A 21 -7.45 -3.39 14.25
N GLU A 22 -6.81 -3.20 15.40
CA GLU A 22 -5.63 -3.99 15.76
C GLU A 22 -6.01 -5.44 16.00
N LYS A 23 -7.08 -5.69 16.76
CA LYS A 23 -7.60 -7.03 17.00
C LYS A 23 -8.07 -7.70 15.72
N ILE A 24 -8.82 -6.97 14.88
CA ILE A 24 -9.32 -7.48 13.60
C ILE A 24 -8.15 -7.83 12.67
N ASN A 25 -7.19 -6.94 12.48
CA ASN A 25 -6.04 -7.16 11.60
C ASN A 25 -5.18 -8.33 12.09
N LYS A 26 -4.99 -8.47 13.40
CA LYS A 26 -4.28 -9.62 13.99
C LYS A 26 -5.01 -10.93 13.67
N LEU A 27 -6.33 -10.97 13.85
CA LEU A 27 -7.15 -12.14 13.53
C LEU A 27 -7.04 -12.52 12.04
N ILE A 28 -7.19 -11.53 11.14
CA ILE A 28 -7.08 -11.75 9.69
C ILE A 28 -5.69 -12.28 9.34
N GLN A 29 -4.63 -11.70 9.90
CA GLN A 29 -3.26 -12.12 9.65
C GLN A 29 -3.03 -13.57 10.13
N ASP A 30 -3.45 -13.89 11.34
CA ASP A 30 -3.28 -15.24 11.90
C ASP A 30 -4.05 -16.31 11.12
N ALA A 31 -5.26 -15.99 10.68
CA ALA A 31 -6.07 -16.88 9.84
C ALA A 31 -5.48 -17.04 8.42
N SER A 32 -4.83 -16.02 7.88
CA SER A 32 -4.43 -15.98 6.47
C SER A 32 -2.97 -16.36 6.21
N LYS A 33 -2.06 -16.26 7.20
CA LYS A 33 -0.59 -16.31 7.03
C LYS A 33 -0.03 -17.51 6.25
N ASN A 34 -0.69 -18.66 6.31
CA ASN A 34 -0.22 -19.89 5.66
C ASN A 34 -0.86 -20.13 4.27
N SER A 35 -1.77 -19.26 3.83
CA SER A 35 -2.47 -19.43 2.57
C SER A 35 -1.59 -19.09 1.36
N LYS A 36 -1.88 -19.73 0.21
CA LYS A 36 -1.26 -19.36 -1.07
C LYS A 36 -1.55 -17.90 -1.44
N PHE A 37 -2.76 -17.42 -1.10
CA PHE A 37 -3.18 -16.04 -1.30
C PHE A 37 -2.27 -15.06 -0.54
N PHE A 38 -1.98 -15.33 0.74
CA PHE A 38 -1.10 -14.50 1.55
C PHE A 38 0.29 -14.33 0.92
N LYS A 39 0.89 -15.43 0.46
CA LYS A 39 2.19 -15.39 -0.24
C LYS A 39 2.11 -14.60 -1.55
N GLN A 40 1.02 -14.74 -2.30
CA GLN A 40 0.82 -13.99 -3.54
C GLN A 40 0.69 -12.49 -3.28
N GLN A 41 -0.06 -12.10 -2.25
CA GLN A 41 -0.23 -10.70 -1.90
C GLN A 41 1.07 -10.06 -1.40
N GLN A 42 1.89 -10.77 -0.62
CA GLN A 42 3.23 -10.30 -0.27
C GLN A 42 4.07 -9.97 -1.50
N ARG A 43 4.12 -10.88 -2.48
CA ARG A 43 4.85 -10.65 -3.74
C ARG A 43 4.33 -9.44 -4.50
N ARG A 44 3.00 -9.22 -4.49
CA ARG A 44 2.38 -8.04 -5.11
C ARG A 44 2.73 -6.75 -4.37
N GLU A 45 2.74 -6.77 -3.04
CA GLU A 45 3.13 -5.62 -2.21
C GLU A 45 4.60 -5.23 -2.45
N GLU A 46 5.50 -6.21 -2.54
CA GLU A 46 6.91 -5.99 -2.89
C GLU A 46 7.08 -5.38 -4.29
N ASP A 47 6.36 -5.88 -5.29
CA ASP A 47 6.40 -5.32 -6.65
C ASP A 47 5.85 -3.89 -6.70
N ASN A 48 4.74 -3.64 -6.01
CA ASN A 48 4.17 -2.30 -5.89
C ASN A 48 5.14 -1.33 -5.23
N ARG A 49 5.81 -1.75 -4.15
CA ARG A 49 6.82 -0.94 -3.47
C ARG A 49 7.98 -0.58 -4.41
N ARG A 50 8.50 -1.54 -5.16
CA ARG A 50 9.54 -1.30 -6.17
C ARG A 50 9.09 -0.29 -7.22
N ARG A 51 7.85 -0.40 -7.71
CA ARG A 51 7.28 0.56 -8.67
C ARG A 51 7.14 1.96 -8.08
N ILE A 52 6.74 2.08 -6.81
CA ILE A 52 6.69 3.37 -6.11
C ILE A 52 8.08 3.98 -6.02
N GLU A 53 9.09 3.20 -5.64
CA GLU A 53 10.48 3.67 -5.55
C GLU A 53 11.00 4.20 -6.91
N VAL A 54 10.71 3.49 -8.01
CA VAL A 54 11.03 3.94 -9.38
C VAL A 54 10.29 5.22 -9.76
N LYS A 55 9.01 5.34 -9.39
CA LYS A 55 8.24 6.58 -9.65
C LYS A 55 8.79 7.75 -8.84
N LEU A 56 9.14 7.54 -7.58
CA LEU A 56 9.70 8.58 -6.72
C LEU A 56 11.08 9.04 -7.20
N SER A 57 11.95 8.14 -7.66
CA SER A 57 13.23 8.54 -8.26
C SER A 57 13.03 9.34 -9.54
N LYS A 58 12.06 8.96 -10.38
CA LYS A 58 11.68 9.72 -11.57
C LYS A 58 11.16 11.12 -11.20
N ILE A 59 10.27 11.24 -10.23
CA ILE A 59 9.77 12.54 -9.74
C ILE A 59 10.93 13.45 -9.31
N LYS A 60 11.90 12.91 -8.56
CA LYS A 60 13.09 13.65 -8.12
C LYS A 60 14.02 14.10 -9.25
N SER A 61 13.96 13.42 -10.40
CA SER A 61 14.81 13.75 -11.56
C SER A 61 14.26 14.90 -12.42
N PHE A 62 13.01 15.31 -12.22
CA PHE A 62 12.43 16.41 -12.99
C PHE A 62 13.03 17.75 -12.61
N THR A 63 13.38 18.54 -13.61
CA THR A 63 13.84 19.91 -13.41
C THR A 63 12.66 20.87 -13.26
N PRO A 64 12.83 22.02 -12.58
CA PRO A 64 11.77 23.03 -12.47
C PRO A 64 11.22 23.46 -13.85
N PHE A 65 12.10 23.59 -14.85
CA PHE A 65 11.71 23.92 -16.22
C PHE A 65 10.80 22.84 -16.84
N GLN A 66 11.11 21.56 -16.66
CA GLN A 66 10.27 20.47 -17.18
C GLN A 66 8.88 20.44 -16.52
N ILE A 67 8.82 20.74 -15.22
CA ILE A 67 7.56 20.84 -14.49
C ILE A 67 6.74 22.03 -15.00
N GLU A 68 7.37 23.20 -15.13
CA GLU A 68 6.71 24.42 -15.62
C GLU A 68 6.17 24.25 -17.05
N GLN A 69 6.91 23.57 -17.93
CA GLN A 69 6.41 23.28 -19.29
C GLN A 69 5.20 22.34 -19.28
N ALA A 70 5.16 21.36 -18.37
CA ALA A 70 4.06 20.41 -18.25
C ALA A 70 2.81 21.00 -17.57
N GLU A 71 2.95 22.01 -16.71
CA GLU A 71 1.82 22.70 -16.08
C GLU A 71 1.11 23.67 -17.03
N LYS A 72 1.83 24.17 -18.05
CA LYS A 72 1.30 25.10 -19.05
C LYS A 72 0.65 24.42 -20.26
N SER A 73 0.86 23.10 -20.42
CA SER A 73 0.26 22.28 -21.48
C SER A 73 -1.08 21.70 -21.08
#